data_AF-A0A497B2E9-F1
#
_entry.id   AF-A0A497B2E9-F1
#
_cell.length_a   1.000
_cell.length_b   1.000
_cell.length_c   1.000
_cell.angle_alpha   90.00
_cell.angle_beta   90.00
_cell.angle_gamma   90.00
#
_symmetry.space_group_name_H-M   'P 1'
#
loop_
_entity.id
_entity.type
_entity.pdbx_description
1 polymer ?
#
loop_
_entity_poly.entity_id
_entity_poly.type
_entity_poly.pdbx_seq_one_letter_code
_entity_poly.pdbx_strand_id
1 'polypeptide(L)'
;QGFYDNTTFHRVIPDFMAQGGDPSGSGSGGPGYAFADEFHPELRHDQAGILSMANSGPDTNGSQFFITYAPTPHLDDMHSVFGQVIEGMDVLTALTPRDPAAATSPGDTIEKITITTGEDALTPTTEVNPTVESPATPAEPAAPEPVIYETVLTGAGLKNVGLDSSQQGAYIIPIEFNPDAAEVFAEYTASHVGQYLCIVLDKVVISCPTINEPIPSGRASISGQFTLDSARQLAIQLRYGALPVPLKVESFNRIGASLGAESVEKSVRAGAIGLTIVLLFMLIYYRLPGGLADLALIIYVLLNLALYKLAPITLTLPGIAGFILSAGMAVDANILIFERMKEELRAGRTLVRAIDIGFDRAWPSIRDGQLSTLIICAILFFFGTNFGASIVKGFAITLAIGTIVNIFTAVFATRTFVRRVADSAGEWLAEREWLLGV
;
A
#
# COMPACT_ATOMS: atom_id res chain seq x y z
N GLN A 1 -23.65 -2.18 -6.59
CA GLN A 1 -24.23 -1.73 -7.87
C GLN A 1 -25.74 -1.57 -7.69
N GLY A 2 -26.33 -0.46 -8.16
CA GLY A 2 -27.76 -0.17 -8.04
C GLY A 2 -28.26 0.41 -6.69
N PHE A 3 -27.38 0.57 -5.70
CA PHE A 3 -27.76 1.07 -4.37
C PHE A 3 -28.27 2.52 -4.39
N TYR A 4 -27.75 3.33 -5.31
CA TYR A 4 -28.08 4.75 -5.44
C TYR A 4 -29.21 5.04 -6.45
N ASP A 5 -29.71 4.01 -7.13
CA ASP A 5 -30.76 4.17 -8.12
C ASP A 5 -32.05 4.63 -7.42
N ASN A 6 -32.66 5.70 -7.94
CA ASN A 6 -33.82 6.38 -7.38
C ASN A 6 -33.60 7.08 -6.02
N THR A 7 -32.35 7.25 -5.58
CA THR A 7 -32.05 8.11 -4.42
C THR A 7 -32.07 9.58 -4.81
N THR A 8 -32.26 10.49 -3.86
CA THR A 8 -32.36 11.93 -4.15
C THR A 8 -31.18 12.72 -3.62
N PHE A 9 -30.87 13.83 -4.29
CA PHE A 9 -30.10 14.92 -3.70
C PHE A 9 -30.99 15.61 -2.68
N HIS A 10 -30.84 15.25 -1.41
CA HIS A 10 -31.75 15.65 -0.34
C HIS A 10 -31.39 17.01 0.27
N ARG A 11 -30.14 17.47 0.08
CA ARG A 11 -29.65 18.80 0.47
C ARG A 11 -28.83 19.38 -0.68
N VAL A 12 -29.20 20.58 -1.12
CA VAL A 12 -28.52 21.32 -2.20
C VAL A 12 -28.41 22.76 -1.73
N ILE A 13 -27.20 23.17 -1.36
CA ILE A 13 -26.88 24.52 -0.89
C ILE A 13 -26.13 25.23 -2.02
N PRO A 14 -26.73 26.26 -2.65
CA PRO A 14 -26.06 27.03 -3.70
C PRO A 14 -24.68 27.52 -3.26
N ASP A 15 -23.73 27.51 -4.20
CA ASP A 15 -22.34 27.95 -4.00
C ASP A 15 -21.56 27.17 -2.93
N PHE A 16 -22.11 26.09 -2.38
CA PHE A 16 -21.45 25.26 -1.38
C PHE A 16 -21.37 23.80 -1.79
N MET A 17 -22.47 23.04 -1.69
CA MET A 17 -22.48 21.62 -2.06
C MET A 17 -23.88 21.07 -2.37
N ALA A 18 -23.90 19.99 -3.16
CA ALA A 18 -25.04 19.10 -3.33
C ALA A 18 -24.76 17.75 -2.67
N GLN A 19 -25.61 17.34 -1.73
CA GLN A 19 -25.46 16.12 -0.94
C GLN A 19 -26.57 15.11 -1.30
N GLY A 20 -26.14 13.87 -1.55
CA GLY A 20 -26.98 12.75 -1.95
C GLY A 20 -26.59 11.45 -1.23
N GLY A 21 -27.13 10.32 -1.71
CA GLY A 21 -26.73 9.00 -1.21
C GLY A 21 -27.42 8.53 0.06
N ASP A 22 -28.49 9.21 0.49
CA ASP A 22 -29.41 8.72 1.52
C ASP A 22 -30.59 7.97 0.87
N PRO A 23 -30.74 6.64 1.08
CA PRO A 23 -31.88 5.88 0.57
C PRO A 23 -33.25 6.37 1.03
N SER A 24 -33.31 7.04 2.19
CA SER A 24 -34.54 7.61 2.75
C SER A 24 -34.82 9.04 2.28
N GLY A 25 -33.84 9.70 1.65
CA GLY A 25 -33.93 11.11 1.23
C GLY A 25 -34.08 12.12 2.38
N SER A 26 -33.85 11.71 3.63
CA SER A 26 -34.05 12.53 4.83
C SER A 26 -32.79 13.23 5.34
N GLY A 27 -31.62 12.84 4.84
CA GLY A 27 -30.30 13.19 5.34
C GLY A 27 -29.82 12.35 6.53
N SER A 28 -30.62 11.38 7.00
CA SER A 28 -30.30 10.57 8.19
C SER A 28 -30.11 9.07 7.89
N GLY A 29 -30.41 8.63 6.67
CA GLY A 29 -30.24 7.23 6.29
C GLY A 29 -28.82 6.90 5.83
N GLY A 30 -28.53 5.61 5.78
CA GLY A 30 -27.23 5.07 5.41
C GLY A 30 -27.31 3.59 5.07
N PRO A 31 -26.18 2.94 4.79
CA PRO A 31 -26.14 1.56 4.32
C PRO A 31 -26.21 0.52 5.45
N GLY A 32 -26.38 0.96 6.71
CA GLY A 32 -26.43 0.09 7.89
C GLY A 32 -25.06 -0.27 8.47
N TYR A 33 -23.97 0.28 7.92
CA TYR A 33 -22.61 0.17 8.42
C TYR A 33 -21.88 1.50 8.27
N ALA A 34 -20.76 1.64 8.97
CA ALA A 34 -19.84 2.77 8.87
C ALA A 34 -18.44 2.31 8.50
N PHE A 35 -17.65 3.18 7.86
CA PHE A 35 -16.24 2.95 7.59
C PHE A 35 -15.39 4.19 7.87
N ALA A 36 -14.08 3.96 8.02
CA ALA A 36 -13.09 4.95 8.43
C ALA A 36 -12.91 6.08 7.41
N ASP A 37 -12.35 7.20 7.85
CA ASP A 37 -11.91 8.28 6.96
C ASP A 37 -10.59 7.92 6.24
N GLU A 38 -10.49 8.32 4.98
CA GLU A 38 -9.34 8.13 4.11
C GLU A 38 -8.88 9.48 3.54
N PHE A 39 -7.86 10.08 4.16
CA PHE A 39 -7.30 11.37 3.73
C PHE A 39 -6.06 11.20 2.85
N HIS A 40 -5.96 12.00 1.79
CA HIS A 40 -4.80 12.05 0.91
C HIS A 40 -4.25 13.48 0.79
N PRO A 41 -2.92 13.70 0.90
CA PRO A 41 -2.36 15.06 0.87
C PRO A 41 -2.68 15.88 -0.37
N GLU A 42 -2.84 15.22 -1.52
CA GLU A 42 -3.12 15.84 -2.83
C GLU A 42 -4.63 15.94 -3.14
N LEU A 43 -5.50 15.26 -2.39
CA LEU A 43 -6.93 15.34 -2.60
C LEU A 43 -7.49 16.39 -1.65
N ARG A 44 -7.78 17.56 -2.20
CA ARG A 44 -8.25 18.73 -1.46
C ARG A 44 -9.57 19.21 -2.05
N HIS A 45 -10.33 19.92 -1.25
CA HIS A 45 -11.53 20.62 -1.71
C HIS A 45 -11.12 22.00 -2.25
N ASP A 46 -10.20 22.03 -3.21
CA ASP A 46 -9.58 23.25 -3.75
C ASP A 46 -10.29 23.81 -5.00
N GLN A 47 -11.26 23.06 -5.54
CA GLN A 47 -12.04 23.45 -6.71
C GLN A 47 -13.52 22.99 -6.61
N ALA A 48 -14.34 23.44 -7.56
CA ALA A 48 -15.70 22.95 -7.75
C ALA A 48 -15.71 21.54 -8.35
N GLY A 49 -16.76 20.77 -8.12
CA GLY A 49 -16.93 19.43 -8.66
C GLY A 49 -16.20 18.34 -7.90
N ILE A 50 -15.67 18.60 -6.71
CA ILE A 50 -15.01 17.59 -5.87
C ILE A 50 -16.08 16.71 -5.21
N LEU A 51 -15.93 15.39 -5.35
CA LEU A 51 -16.82 14.38 -4.80
C LEU A 51 -16.20 13.79 -3.52
N SER A 52 -16.92 13.90 -2.41
CA SER A 52 -16.40 13.61 -1.07
C SER A 52 -17.47 12.97 -0.17
N MET A 53 -17.03 12.21 0.83
CA MET A 53 -17.94 11.49 1.74
C MET A 53 -18.58 12.43 2.76
N ALA A 54 -19.90 12.35 2.90
CA ALA A 54 -20.61 13.00 4.00
C ALA A 54 -20.59 12.08 5.24
N ASN A 55 -20.08 12.60 6.35
CA ASN A 55 -19.97 11.90 7.63
C ASN A 55 -20.60 12.72 8.77
N SER A 56 -20.79 12.11 9.94
CA SER A 56 -21.29 12.75 11.16
C SER A 56 -20.19 12.92 12.22
N GLY A 57 -18.93 12.94 11.80
CA GLY A 57 -17.74 12.91 12.64
C GLY A 57 -16.71 11.88 12.17
N PRO A 58 -15.55 11.82 12.85
CA PRO A 58 -14.45 10.94 12.44
C PRO A 58 -14.87 9.47 12.31
N ASP A 59 -14.46 8.84 11.22
CA ASP A 59 -14.66 7.42 10.91
C ASP A 59 -16.12 6.97 10.81
N THR A 60 -17.02 7.88 10.40
CA THR A 60 -18.46 7.61 10.25
C THR A 60 -18.96 7.68 8.80
N ASN A 61 -18.09 7.39 7.83
CA ASN A 61 -18.49 7.34 6.43
C ASN A 61 -19.51 6.24 6.16
N GLY A 62 -20.42 6.46 5.22
CA GLY A 62 -21.49 5.53 4.89
C GLY A 62 -21.83 5.57 3.40
N SER A 63 -23.10 5.83 3.07
CA SER A 63 -23.53 5.96 1.68
C SER A 63 -23.73 7.40 1.24
N GLN A 64 -23.73 8.34 2.17
CA GLN A 64 -23.94 9.74 1.82
C GLN A 64 -22.67 10.36 1.28
N PHE A 65 -22.81 11.17 0.25
CA PHE A 65 -21.72 11.89 -0.40
C PHE A 65 -22.17 13.31 -0.73
N PHE A 66 -21.22 14.20 -0.97
CA PHE A 66 -21.48 15.52 -1.50
C PHE A 66 -20.55 15.88 -2.65
N ILE A 67 -21.02 16.81 -3.49
CA ILE A 67 -20.29 17.39 -4.60
C ILE A 67 -20.18 18.89 -4.37
N THR A 68 -18.97 19.44 -4.43
CA THR A 68 -18.74 20.88 -4.17
C THR A 68 -19.17 21.75 -5.35
N TYR A 69 -19.75 22.92 -5.07
CA TYR A 69 -19.98 23.97 -6.07
C TYR A 69 -18.82 24.97 -6.17
N ALA A 70 -17.98 25.02 -5.15
CA ALA A 70 -16.86 25.95 -5.03
C ALA A 70 -15.72 25.33 -4.20
N PRO A 71 -14.50 25.91 -4.22
CA PRO A 71 -13.44 25.55 -3.29
C PRO A 71 -13.92 25.63 -1.83
N THR A 72 -13.75 24.55 -1.07
CA THR A 72 -14.15 24.43 0.34
C THR A 72 -13.02 23.87 1.21
N PRO A 73 -11.84 24.53 1.32
CA PRO A 73 -10.67 23.98 2.03
C PRO A 73 -10.90 23.71 3.52
N HIS A 74 -11.92 24.32 4.11
CA HIS A 74 -12.33 24.04 5.49
C HIS A 74 -12.88 22.62 5.70
N LEU A 75 -13.15 21.87 4.63
CA LEU A 75 -13.59 20.46 4.66
C LEU A 75 -12.42 19.47 4.54
N ASP A 76 -11.21 19.96 4.25
CA ASP A 76 -10.02 19.14 4.11
C ASP A 76 -9.68 18.42 5.43
N ASP A 77 -9.26 17.16 5.30
CA ASP A 77 -8.92 16.30 6.43
C ASP A 77 -10.07 16.10 7.45
N MET A 78 -11.31 16.44 7.04
CA MET A 78 -12.56 16.10 7.75
C MET A 78 -13.47 15.21 6.90
N HIS A 79 -13.40 15.32 5.57
CA HIS A 79 -14.20 14.53 4.63
C HIS A 79 -13.30 13.85 3.60
N SER A 80 -13.58 12.57 3.36
CA SER A 80 -12.76 11.73 2.48
C SER A 80 -13.10 11.99 1.01
N VAL A 81 -12.20 12.63 0.27
CA VAL A 81 -12.34 12.87 -1.17
C VAL A 81 -12.09 11.57 -1.94
N PHE A 82 -13.02 11.19 -2.81
CA PHE A 82 -12.92 9.93 -3.57
C PHE A 82 -13.19 10.08 -5.07
N GLY A 83 -13.47 11.29 -5.56
CA GLY A 83 -13.63 11.55 -6.98
C GLY A 83 -13.79 13.02 -7.33
N GLN A 84 -13.98 13.26 -8.62
CA GLN A 84 -14.31 14.58 -9.16
C GLN A 84 -15.26 14.44 -10.34
N VAL A 85 -16.07 15.46 -10.58
CA VAL A 85 -16.91 15.57 -11.77
C VAL A 85 -16.03 15.89 -12.97
N ILE A 86 -16.11 15.06 -14.00
CA ILE A 86 -15.36 15.26 -15.26
C ILE A 86 -16.24 15.96 -16.32
N GLU A 87 -17.53 15.63 -16.35
CA GLU A 87 -18.53 16.18 -17.27
C GLU A 87 -19.87 16.33 -16.52
N GLY A 88 -20.71 17.28 -16.93
CA GLY A 88 -22.04 17.49 -16.34
C GLY A 88 -22.08 18.47 -15.16
N MET A 89 -21.12 19.39 -15.07
CA MET A 89 -21.15 20.46 -14.06
C MET A 89 -22.35 21.40 -14.22
N ASP A 90 -22.85 21.57 -15.44
CA ASP A 90 -24.09 22.28 -15.74
C ASP A 90 -25.31 21.56 -15.14
N VAL A 91 -25.36 20.23 -15.23
CA VAL A 91 -26.41 19.40 -14.60
C VAL A 91 -26.35 19.53 -13.08
N LEU A 92 -25.15 19.47 -12.50
CA LEU A 92 -24.96 19.68 -11.07
C LEU A 92 -25.46 21.07 -10.64
N THR A 93 -25.17 22.11 -11.42
CA THR A 93 -25.58 23.50 -11.14
C THR A 93 -27.08 23.71 -11.31
N ALA A 94 -27.74 22.88 -12.13
CA ALA A 94 -29.18 22.91 -12.34
C ALA A 94 -29.99 22.18 -11.24
N LEU A 95 -29.33 21.51 -10.28
CA LEU A 95 -30.02 20.88 -9.15
C LEU A 95 -30.80 21.91 -8.34
N THR A 96 -32.02 21.54 -7.97
CA THR A 96 -32.96 22.36 -7.23
C THR A 96 -32.44 22.63 -5.83
N PRO A 97 -32.16 23.90 -5.46
CA PRO A 97 -31.74 24.25 -4.11
C PRO A 97 -32.74 23.78 -3.06
N ARG A 98 -32.27 23.08 -2.01
CA ARG A 98 -33.12 22.61 -0.91
C ARG A 98 -32.33 22.36 0.36
N ASP A 99 -33.03 22.50 1.48
CA ASP A 99 -32.59 22.02 2.78
C ASP A 99 -33.61 20.98 3.28
N PRO A 100 -33.18 19.75 3.68
CA PRO A 100 -34.09 18.74 4.22
C PRO A 100 -34.85 19.20 5.46
N ALA A 101 -34.37 20.22 6.19
CA ALA A 101 -35.08 20.77 7.34
C ALA A 101 -36.28 21.68 6.97
N ALA A 102 -36.35 22.17 5.73
CA ALA A 102 -37.34 23.16 5.29
C ALA A 102 -38.19 22.74 4.08
N ALA A 103 -37.74 21.76 3.28
CA ALA A 103 -38.37 21.40 2.01
C ALA A 103 -39.52 20.39 2.16
N THR A 104 -40.67 20.68 1.54
CA THR A 104 -41.87 19.81 1.54
C THR A 104 -42.04 18.99 0.26
N SER A 105 -41.28 19.29 -0.81
CA SER A 105 -41.25 18.52 -2.06
C SER A 105 -40.10 17.50 -2.04
N PRO A 106 -40.13 16.42 -2.85
CA PRO A 106 -38.96 15.56 -3.07
C PRO A 106 -37.84 16.31 -3.81
N GLY A 107 -36.58 15.94 -3.56
CA GLY A 107 -35.41 16.49 -4.26
C GLY A 107 -35.20 15.84 -5.62
N ASP A 108 -34.24 16.34 -6.39
CA ASP A 108 -33.90 15.76 -7.70
C ASP A 108 -33.34 14.34 -7.53
N THR A 109 -33.80 13.44 -8.39
CA THR A 109 -33.57 12.00 -8.29
C THR A 109 -32.40 11.56 -9.16
N ILE A 110 -31.53 10.72 -8.60
CA ILE A 110 -30.51 9.96 -9.32
C ILE A 110 -31.21 8.77 -9.99
N GLU A 111 -31.42 8.82 -11.30
CA GLU A 111 -32.13 7.75 -12.01
C GLU A 111 -31.38 6.42 -11.99
N LYS A 112 -30.07 6.46 -12.25
CA LYS A 112 -29.22 5.26 -12.33
C LYS A 112 -27.75 5.59 -12.14
N ILE A 113 -27.03 4.75 -11.40
CA ILE A 113 -25.55 4.79 -11.34
C ILE A 113 -24.94 3.58 -12.06
N THR A 114 -24.09 3.86 -13.06
CA THR A 114 -23.30 2.85 -13.77
C THR A 114 -21.84 2.96 -13.34
N ILE A 115 -21.24 1.84 -12.91
CA ILE A 115 -19.83 1.77 -12.54
C ILE A 115 -19.11 0.98 -13.63
N THR A 116 -18.13 1.61 -14.28
CA THR A 116 -17.32 1.00 -15.34
C THR A 116 -15.90 0.79 -14.83
N THR A 117 -15.36 -0.42 -14.98
CA THR A 117 -13.97 -0.77 -14.60
C THR A 117 -13.24 -1.34 -15.83
N GLY A 118 -12.24 -0.64 -16.38
CA GLY A 118 -11.48 -1.11 -17.56
C GLY A 118 -11.03 0.01 -18.52
N GLU A 119 -10.42 -0.32 -19.66
CA GLU A 119 -9.85 0.61 -20.67
C GLU A 119 -10.86 1.63 -21.25
N ASP A 120 -12.17 1.41 -21.08
CA ASP A 120 -13.25 2.35 -21.41
C ASP A 120 -13.57 3.34 -20.25
N ALA A 121 -12.79 3.33 -19.16
CA ALA A 121 -12.86 4.38 -18.15
C ALA A 121 -12.47 5.71 -18.82
N LEU A 122 -13.34 6.72 -18.70
CA LEU A 122 -13.12 8.05 -19.25
C LEU A 122 -11.67 8.47 -18.96
N THR A 123 -10.86 8.55 -20.02
CA THR A 123 -9.54 9.16 -19.92
C THR A 123 -9.76 10.60 -19.49
N PRO A 124 -9.00 11.13 -18.50
CA PRO A 124 -9.11 12.53 -18.14
C PRO A 124 -8.72 13.34 -19.37
N THR A 125 -9.74 13.82 -20.09
CA THR A 125 -9.56 14.76 -21.18
C THR A 125 -9.05 16.05 -20.56
N THR A 126 -7.88 16.45 -21.06
CA THR A 126 -7.26 17.77 -21.04
C THR A 126 -8.17 18.89 -20.52
N GLU A 127 -7.69 19.62 -19.51
CA GLU A 127 -8.18 20.92 -19.02
C GLU A 127 -9.55 21.34 -19.57
N VAL A 128 -10.61 21.00 -18.82
CA VAL A 128 -11.86 21.76 -18.93
C VAL A 128 -11.62 23.07 -18.19
N ASN A 129 -11.17 24.09 -18.92
CA ASN A 129 -11.35 25.46 -18.52
C ASN A 129 -12.86 25.74 -18.55
N PRO A 130 -13.55 25.97 -17.42
CA PRO A 130 -14.97 26.29 -17.46
C PRO A 130 -15.13 27.69 -18.06
N THR A 131 -15.40 27.75 -19.36
CA THR A 131 -15.89 28.97 -20.00
C THR A 131 -17.38 29.08 -19.68
N VAL A 132 -17.68 29.44 -18.43
CA VAL A 132 -19.01 29.96 -18.09
C VAL A 132 -18.99 31.43 -18.51
N GLU A 133 -19.73 31.77 -19.57
CA GLU A 133 -20.12 33.16 -19.83
C GLU A 133 -20.96 33.65 -18.64
N SER A 134 -20.30 34.22 -17.64
CA SER A 134 -20.94 35.05 -16.63
C SER A 134 -21.41 36.34 -17.30
N PRO A 135 -22.66 36.81 -17.07
CA PRO A 135 -23.09 38.10 -17.60
C PRO A 135 -22.20 39.22 -17.06
N ALA A 136 -21.96 40.20 -17.94
CA ALA A 136 -20.95 41.25 -17.80
C ALA A 136 -20.98 41.96 -16.43
N THR A 137 -19.93 41.75 -15.65
CA THR A 137 -19.52 42.64 -14.57
C THR A 137 -18.56 43.68 -15.15
N PRO A 138 -18.61 44.98 -14.74
CA PRO A 138 -17.96 46.07 -15.46
C PRO A 138 -16.44 45.89 -15.53
N ALA A 139 -15.87 46.23 -16.69
CA ALA A 139 -14.47 46.07 -17.05
C ALA A 139 -13.49 46.44 -15.91
N GLU A 140 -12.81 45.41 -15.41
CA GLU A 140 -11.62 45.55 -14.59
C GLU A 140 -10.45 46.04 -15.49
N PRO A 141 -9.58 46.94 -15.00
CA PRO A 141 -8.53 47.53 -15.83
C PRO A 141 -7.59 46.47 -16.41
N ALA A 142 -7.15 46.68 -17.65
CA ALA A 142 -6.23 45.79 -18.36
C ALA A 142 -5.06 45.35 -17.48
N ALA A 143 -4.87 44.03 -17.38
CA ALA A 143 -3.73 43.44 -16.69
C ALA A 143 -2.43 44.02 -17.27
N PRO A 144 -1.47 44.41 -16.41
CA PRO A 144 -0.19 44.94 -16.88
C PRO A 144 0.54 43.89 -17.73
N GLU A 145 1.23 44.35 -18.78
CA GLU A 145 2.06 43.50 -19.64
C GLU A 145 2.99 42.60 -18.80
N PRO A 146 3.23 41.34 -19.21
CA PRO A 146 4.05 40.42 -18.44
C PRO A 146 5.47 40.96 -18.34
N VAL A 147 5.84 41.43 -17.15
CA VAL A 147 7.20 41.90 -16.84
C VAL A 147 8.13 40.68 -16.90
N ILE A 148 9.06 40.68 -17.86
CA ILE A 148 10.08 39.64 -17.98
C ILE A 148 11.20 39.98 -17.00
N TYR A 149 11.40 39.13 -15.99
CA TYR A 149 12.49 39.24 -15.03
C TYR A 149 13.72 38.48 -15.51
N GLU A 150 14.90 39.08 -15.37
CA GLU A 150 16.17 38.44 -15.70
C GLU A 150 16.59 37.45 -14.61
N THR A 151 17.01 36.25 -15.01
CA THR A 151 17.50 35.24 -14.07
C THR A 151 18.99 35.45 -13.81
N VAL A 152 19.33 35.89 -12.61
CA VAL A 152 20.72 36.14 -12.18
C VAL A 152 21.46 34.84 -11.89
N LEU A 153 20.81 33.92 -11.18
CA LEU A 153 21.41 32.66 -10.74
C LEU A 153 20.37 31.54 -10.78
N THR A 154 20.80 30.33 -11.10
CA THR A 154 19.97 29.13 -11.06
C THR A 154 20.36 28.24 -9.87
N GLY A 155 19.49 27.29 -9.53
CA GLY A 155 19.75 26.32 -8.47
C GLY A 155 21.03 25.47 -8.66
N ALA A 156 21.59 25.41 -9.88
CA ALA A 156 22.87 24.75 -10.14
C ALA A 156 24.07 25.40 -9.41
N GLY A 157 23.94 26.67 -9.04
CA GLY A 157 24.94 27.40 -8.26
C GLY A 157 24.94 27.06 -6.77
N LEU A 158 23.94 26.33 -6.26
CA LEU A 158 23.82 25.97 -4.85
C LEU A 158 24.74 24.79 -4.52
N LYS A 159 25.60 24.99 -3.53
CA LYS A 159 26.51 23.98 -2.99
C LYS A 159 25.91 23.26 -1.78
N ASN A 160 25.32 24.03 -0.88
CA ASN A 160 24.77 23.52 0.35
C ASN A 160 23.53 24.33 0.75
N VAL A 161 22.53 23.64 1.30
CA VAL A 161 21.29 24.23 1.79
C VAL A 161 21.02 23.65 3.18
N GLY A 162 20.95 24.51 4.18
CA GLY A 162 20.70 24.15 5.57
C GLY A 162 19.31 24.58 6.05
N LEU A 163 19.04 24.31 7.31
CA LEU A 163 17.87 24.80 8.03
C LEU A 163 18.36 25.30 9.38
N ASP A 164 18.05 26.55 9.72
CA ASP A 164 18.45 27.17 10.98
C ASP A 164 17.28 27.96 11.59
N SER A 165 17.37 28.25 12.89
CA SER A 165 16.40 29.07 13.61
C SER A 165 17.04 30.39 14.02
N SER A 166 16.46 31.51 13.59
CA SER A 166 16.85 32.84 14.03
C SER A 166 16.54 33.05 15.51
N GLN A 167 17.28 33.94 16.18
CA GLN A 167 17.15 34.24 17.61
C GLN A 167 15.77 34.77 18.03
N GLN A 168 14.90 35.12 17.09
CA GLN A 168 13.52 35.56 17.29
C GLN A 168 12.49 34.44 17.08
N GLY A 169 12.93 33.19 16.92
CA GLY A 169 12.05 32.03 16.70
C GLY A 169 11.57 31.84 15.26
N ALA A 170 12.02 32.67 14.32
CA ALA A 170 11.73 32.52 12.90
C ALA A 170 12.70 31.54 12.23
N TYR A 171 12.20 30.64 11.38
CA TYR A 171 13.05 29.71 10.62
C TYR A 171 13.66 30.40 9.40
N ILE A 172 14.93 30.14 9.16
CA ILE A 172 15.70 30.64 8.02
C ILE A 172 16.41 29.50 7.30
N ILE A 173 16.61 29.67 6.00
CA ILE A 173 17.25 28.66 5.16
C ILE A 173 18.59 29.23 4.69
N PRO A 174 19.71 28.91 5.36
CA PRO A 174 21.03 29.31 4.92
C PRO A 174 21.41 28.54 3.64
N ILE A 175 21.92 29.27 2.65
CA ILE A 175 22.40 28.75 1.37
C ILE A 175 23.87 29.13 1.17
N GLU A 176 24.66 28.18 0.69
CA GLU A 176 26.05 28.36 0.29
C GLU A 176 26.16 28.13 -1.21
N PHE A 177 26.80 29.06 -1.92
CA PHE A 177 27.03 28.98 -3.35
C PHE A 177 28.38 28.32 -3.67
N ASN A 178 28.50 27.72 -4.86
CA ASN A 178 29.78 27.32 -5.42
C ASN A 178 30.64 28.55 -5.74
N PRO A 179 31.98 28.43 -5.84
CA PRO A 179 32.88 29.57 -6.09
C PRO A 179 32.47 30.43 -7.30
N ASP A 180 32.16 29.79 -8.43
CA ASP A 180 31.75 30.49 -9.67
C ASP A 180 30.43 31.26 -9.49
N ALA A 181 29.47 30.64 -8.80
CA ALA A 181 28.17 31.24 -8.50
C ALA A 181 28.29 32.36 -7.45
N ALA A 182 29.21 32.23 -6.49
CA ALA A 182 29.47 33.22 -5.46
C ALA A 182 30.05 34.52 -6.05
N GLU A 183 30.91 34.42 -7.07
CA GLU A 183 31.47 35.60 -7.75
C GLU A 183 30.40 36.39 -8.51
N VAL A 184 29.56 35.69 -9.30
CA VAL A 184 28.42 36.31 -9.99
C VAL A 184 27.43 36.94 -9.01
N PHE A 185 27.14 36.25 -7.90
CA PHE A 185 26.24 36.75 -6.87
C PHE A 185 26.79 37.99 -6.14
N ALA A 186 28.11 38.03 -5.90
CA ALA A 186 28.77 39.16 -5.28
C ALA A 186 28.73 40.41 -6.17
N GLU A 187 29.00 40.26 -7.47
CA GLU A 187 28.95 41.37 -8.44
C GLU A 187 27.53 41.93 -8.61
N TYR A 188 26.54 41.04 -8.68
CA TYR A 188 25.13 41.44 -8.81
C TYR A 188 24.63 42.19 -7.55
N THR A 189 24.90 41.64 -6.36
CA THR A 189 24.47 42.28 -5.11
C THR A 189 25.16 43.61 -4.85
N ALA A 190 26.40 43.81 -5.32
CA ALA A 190 27.12 45.08 -5.19
C ALA A 190 26.50 46.21 -6.01
N SER A 191 25.93 45.91 -7.17
CA SER A 191 25.34 46.89 -8.09
C SER A 191 23.84 47.16 -7.85
N HIS A 192 23.16 46.29 -7.09
CA HIS A 192 21.70 46.32 -6.92
C HIS A 192 21.25 46.47 -5.45
N VAL A 193 22.08 47.10 -4.61
CA VAL A 193 21.73 47.41 -3.21
C VAL A 193 20.44 48.27 -3.16
N GLY A 194 19.51 47.88 -2.30
CA GLY A 194 18.19 48.50 -2.14
C GLY A 194 17.11 47.94 -3.06
N GLN A 195 17.43 47.04 -3.99
CA GLN A 195 16.47 46.38 -4.87
C GLN A 195 15.98 45.03 -4.29
N TYR A 196 14.84 44.56 -4.78
CA TYR A 196 14.31 43.24 -4.42
C TYR A 196 14.98 42.14 -5.24
N LEU A 197 15.39 41.07 -4.56
CA LEU A 197 15.90 39.85 -5.18
C LEU A 197 14.92 38.72 -4.92
N CYS A 198 14.12 38.37 -5.92
CA CYS A 198 13.13 37.31 -5.80
C CYS A 198 13.72 35.92 -6.06
N ILE A 199 13.35 34.98 -5.21
CA ILE A 199 13.68 33.56 -5.30
C ILE A 199 12.44 32.85 -5.83
N VAL A 200 12.59 32.25 -7.00
CA VAL A 200 11.49 31.61 -7.74
C VAL A 200 11.76 30.12 -7.83
N LEU A 201 10.75 29.30 -7.54
CA LEU A 201 10.76 27.85 -7.71
C LEU A 201 9.54 27.45 -8.52
N ASP A 202 9.74 26.67 -9.59
CA ASP A 202 8.67 26.24 -10.51
C ASP A 202 7.76 27.38 -10.98
N LYS A 203 8.35 28.56 -11.25
CA LYS A 203 7.69 29.82 -11.66
C LYS A 203 6.82 30.48 -10.58
N VAL A 204 6.86 29.98 -9.35
CA VAL A 204 6.22 30.58 -8.18
C VAL A 204 7.25 31.33 -7.35
N VAL A 205 6.94 32.57 -6.99
CA VAL A 205 7.79 33.38 -6.12
C VAL A 205 7.68 32.86 -4.69
N ILE A 206 8.81 32.40 -4.13
CA ILE A 206 8.87 31.85 -2.76
C ILE A 206 9.22 32.94 -1.75
N SER A 207 10.15 33.83 -2.08
CA SER A 207 10.54 34.95 -1.21
C SER A 207 11.19 36.06 -2.04
N CYS A 208 10.94 37.32 -1.71
CA CYS A 208 11.56 38.50 -2.34
C CYS A 208 12.20 39.41 -1.30
N PRO A 209 13.32 39.01 -0.68
CA PRO A 209 14.06 39.88 0.21
C PRO A 209 14.65 41.09 -0.53
N THR A 210 14.88 42.17 0.20
CA THR A 210 15.63 43.34 -0.28
C THR A 210 17.13 43.14 -0.05
N ILE A 211 17.96 43.53 -1.02
CA ILE A 211 19.42 43.51 -0.90
C ILE A 211 19.85 44.69 -0.01
N ASN A 212 20.20 44.44 1.25
CA ASN A 212 20.59 45.50 2.19
C ASN A 212 22.08 45.89 2.06
N GLU A 213 22.94 44.91 1.81
CA GLU A 213 24.38 45.09 1.67
C GLU A 213 24.94 44.12 0.62
N PRO A 214 26.10 44.42 -0.01
CA PRO A 214 26.76 43.48 -0.91
C PRO A 214 27.13 42.19 -0.19
N ILE A 215 26.96 41.02 -0.84
CA ILE A 215 27.20 39.70 -0.24
C ILE A 215 28.40 39.02 -0.93
N PRO A 216 29.66 39.37 -0.58
CA PRO A 216 30.85 38.79 -1.21
C PRO A 216 31.21 37.40 -0.67
N SER A 217 30.59 36.96 0.43
CA SER A 217 30.95 35.72 1.13
C SER A 217 30.43 34.45 0.48
N GLY A 218 29.59 34.56 -0.57
CA GLY A 218 28.94 33.40 -1.21
C GLY A 218 27.95 32.68 -0.30
N ARG A 219 27.53 33.29 0.82
CA ARG A 219 26.54 32.76 1.75
C ARG A 219 25.37 33.72 1.85
N ALA A 220 24.16 33.20 1.67
CA ALA A 220 22.93 33.96 1.83
C ALA A 220 21.97 33.20 2.76
N SER A 221 20.94 33.88 3.22
CA SER A 221 19.90 33.28 4.05
C SER A 221 18.54 33.69 3.51
N ILE A 222 17.69 32.70 3.24
CA ILE A 222 16.32 32.93 2.83
C ILE A 222 15.48 33.09 4.10
N SER A 223 14.94 34.29 4.30
CA SER A 223 14.02 34.61 5.37
C SER A 223 12.59 34.72 4.85
N GLY A 224 11.62 34.31 5.67
CA GLY A 224 10.19 34.36 5.37
C GLY A 224 9.37 33.94 6.59
N GLN A 225 8.04 33.97 6.48
CA GLN A 225 7.13 33.43 7.49
C GLN A 225 7.03 31.90 7.36
N PHE A 226 8.14 31.19 7.55
CA PHE A 226 8.17 29.74 7.44
C PHE A 226 7.80 29.05 8.75
N THR A 227 7.10 27.94 8.66
CA THR A 227 6.97 26.94 9.74
C THR A 227 8.15 25.96 9.64
N LEU A 228 8.38 25.15 10.68
CA LEU A 228 9.45 24.14 10.66
C LEU A 228 9.31 23.19 9.45
N ASP A 229 8.08 22.73 9.19
CA ASP A 229 7.82 21.76 8.13
C ASP A 229 7.94 22.40 6.74
N SER A 230 7.43 23.62 6.55
CA SER A 230 7.56 24.31 5.25
C SER A 230 9.02 24.69 4.95
N ALA A 231 9.78 25.15 5.96
CA ALA A 231 11.20 25.43 5.80
C ALA A 231 12.00 24.17 5.47
N ARG A 232 11.68 23.03 6.10
CA ARG A 232 12.31 21.73 5.80
C ARG A 232 12.00 21.26 4.37
N GLN A 233 10.76 21.37 3.93
CA GLN A 233 10.36 21.00 2.56
C GLN A 233 11.06 21.87 1.52
N LEU A 234 11.11 23.18 1.73
CA LEU A 234 11.79 24.10 0.83
C LEU A 234 13.30 23.84 0.78
N ALA A 235 13.95 23.60 1.92
CA ALA A 235 15.36 23.22 1.97
C ALA A 235 15.65 21.92 1.21
N ILE A 236 14.74 20.94 1.31
CA ILE A 236 14.81 19.68 0.55
C ILE A 236 14.71 19.94 -0.96
N GLN A 237 13.72 20.73 -1.39
CA GLN A 237 13.52 21.08 -2.80
C GLN A 237 14.75 21.80 -3.39
N LEU A 238 15.27 22.80 -2.68
CA LEU A 238 16.47 23.54 -3.10
C LEU A 238 17.72 22.64 -3.17
N ARG A 239 17.85 21.64 -2.28
CA ARG A 239 18.97 20.71 -2.27
C ARG A 239 18.93 19.71 -3.43
N TYR A 240 17.74 19.25 -3.81
CA TYR A 240 17.59 18.37 -4.97
C TYR A 240 17.64 19.14 -6.29
N GLY A 241 17.43 20.46 -6.25
CA GLY A 241 17.55 21.34 -7.40
C GLY A 241 16.47 21.10 -8.45
N ALA A 242 16.64 21.70 -9.61
CA ALA A 242 15.76 21.46 -10.75
C ALA A 242 16.02 20.05 -11.30
N LEU A 243 14.99 19.21 -11.36
CA LEU A 243 15.06 17.96 -12.11
C LEU A 243 15.27 18.31 -13.59
N PRO A 244 16.27 17.71 -14.28
CA PRO A 244 16.59 18.05 -15.66
C PRO A 244 15.48 17.68 -16.65
N VAL A 245 14.56 16.79 -16.24
CA VAL A 245 13.45 16.30 -17.03
C VAL A 245 12.21 16.17 -16.13
N PRO A 246 11.01 16.57 -16.59
CA PRO A 246 9.78 16.32 -15.85
C PRO A 246 9.54 14.82 -15.69
N LEU A 247 9.49 14.35 -14.44
CA LEU A 247 9.14 12.96 -14.14
C LEU A 247 7.61 12.83 -14.11
N LYS A 248 7.10 11.77 -14.73
CA LYS A 248 5.71 11.34 -14.57
C LYS A 248 5.69 10.05 -13.76
N VAL A 249 4.74 9.95 -12.84
CA VAL A 249 4.53 8.72 -12.07
C VAL A 249 3.93 7.69 -13.03
N GLU A 250 4.69 6.65 -13.38
CA GLU A 250 4.24 5.58 -14.29
C GLU A 250 3.33 4.56 -13.57
N SER A 251 3.62 4.28 -12.30
CA SER A 251 2.81 3.39 -11.46
C SER A 251 2.99 3.74 -9.99
N PHE A 252 1.88 3.86 -9.25
CA PHE A 252 1.88 4.09 -7.81
C PHE A 252 0.94 3.09 -7.15
N ASN A 253 1.50 2.23 -6.30
CA ASN A 253 0.75 1.29 -5.50
C ASN A 253 0.95 1.63 -4.02
N ARG A 254 -0.01 2.34 -3.41
CA ARG A 254 -0.05 2.58 -1.97
C ARG A 254 -1.09 1.66 -1.35
N ILE A 255 -0.62 0.73 -0.53
CA ILE A 255 -1.47 -0.20 0.21
C ILE A 255 -1.64 0.39 1.62
N GLY A 256 -2.89 0.62 2.02
CA GLY A 256 -3.23 1.09 3.36
C GLY A 256 -2.84 0.06 4.43
N ALA A 257 -2.42 0.54 5.61
CA ALA A 257 -2.01 -0.33 6.71
C ALA A 257 -3.15 -1.26 7.19
N SER A 258 -4.40 -0.79 7.13
CA SER A 258 -5.62 -1.56 7.45
C SER A 258 -5.79 -2.78 6.54
N LEU A 259 -5.70 -2.58 5.22
CA LEU A 259 -5.78 -3.66 4.24
C LEU A 259 -4.65 -4.69 4.40
N GLY A 260 -3.46 -4.21 4.76
CA GLY A 260 -2.33 -5.07 5.10
C GLY A 260 -2.61 -5.94 6.32
N ALA A 261 -3.09 -5.35 7.42
CA ALA A 261 -3.41 -6.06 8.65
C ALA A 261 -4.53 -7.11 8.43
N GLU A 262 -5.61 -6.71 7.76
CA GLU A 262 -6.74 -7.61 7.46
C GLU A 262 -6.30 -8.79 6.58
N SER A 263 -5.45 -8.53 5.57
CA SER A 263 -4.94 -9.58 4.68
C SER A 263 -4.07 -10.61 5.41
N VAL A 264 -3.24 -10.13 6.35
CA VAL A 264 -2.41 -10.99 7.21
C VAL A 264 -3.31 -11.83 8.12
N GLU A 265 -4.29 -11.22 8.79
CA GLU A 265 -5.22 -11.95 9.67
C GLU A 265 -5.99 -13.04 8.92
N LYS A 266 -6.57 -12.69 7.76
CA LYS A 266 -7.32 -13.66 6.93
C LYS A 266 -6.42 -14.81 6.47
N SER A 267 -5.18 -14.52 6.07
CA SER A 267 -4.24 -15.53 5.59
C SER A 267 -3.74 -16.44 6.72
N VAL A 268 -3.48 -15.89 7.91
CA VAL A 268 -3.12 -16.67 9.10
C VAL A 268 -4.30 -17.56 9.53
N ARG A 269 -5.53 -17.04 9.54
CA ARG A 269 -6.72 -17.82 9.87
C ARG A 269 -6.97 -18.94 8.86
N ALA A 270 -6.88 -18.65 7.58
CA ALA A 270 -7.01 -19.66 6.51
C ALA A 270 -5.92 -20.73 6.63
N GLY A 271 -4.67 -20.33 6.89
CA GLY A 271 -3.54 -21.23 7.11
C GLY A 271 -3.74 -22.13 8.33
N ALA A 272 -4.23 -21.58 9.45
CA ALA A 272 -4.51 -22.36 10.66
C ALA A 272 -5.63 -23.39 10.45
N ILE A 273 -6.71 -23.02 9.75
CA ILE A 273 -7.79 -23.94 9.38
C ILE A 273 -7.26 -25.04 8.47
N GLY A 274 -6.51 -24.68 7.41
CA GLY A 274 -5.92 -25.64 6.49
C GLY A 274 -4.97 -26.62 7.17
N LEU A 275 -4.06 -26.12 8.01
CA LEU A 275 -3.14 -26.95 8.78
C LEU A 275 -3.89 -27.90 9.73
N THR A 276 -4.93 -27.42 10.41
CA THR A 276 -5.75 -28.25 11.31
C THR A 276 -6.42 -29.40 10.56
N ILE A 277 -6.98 -29.13 9.37
CA ILE A 277 -7.59 -30.16 8.53
C ILE A 277 -6.56 -31.21 8.12
N VAL A 278 -5.36 -30.79 7.74
CA VAL A 278 -4.28 -31.71 7.35
C VAL A 278 -3.82 -32.57 8.53
N LEU A 279 -3.62 -31.97 9.71
CA LEU A 279 -3.27 -32.70 10.94
C LEU A 279 -4.36 -33.73 11.29
N LEU A 280 -5.64 -33.34 11.25
CA LEU A 280 -6.75 -34.26 11.51
C LEU A 280 -6.79 -35.40 10.49
N PHE A 281 -6.57 -35.11 9.21
CA PHE A 281 -6.49 -36.13 8.16
C PHE A 281 -5.36 -37.13 8.44
N MET A 282 -4.17 -36.64 8.79
CA MET A 282 -3.02 -37.49 9.13
C MET A 282 -3.32 -38.37 10.34
N LEU A 283 -3.87 -37.80 11.41
CA LEU A 283 -4.24 -38.52 12.62
C LEU A 283 -5.32 -39.59 12.35
N ILE A 284 -6.36 -39.28 11.57
CA ILE A 284 -7.47 -40.21 11.32
C ILE A 284 -7.04 -41.35 10.38
N TYR A 285 -6.37 -41.02 9.27
CA TYR A 285 -6.02 -42.00 8.24
C TYR A 285 -4.79 -42.83 8.62
N TYR A 286 -3.73 -42.18 9.12
CA TYR A 286 -2.45 -42.82 9.46
C TYR A 286 -2.29 -43.12 10.95
N ARG A 287 -3.25 -42.75 11.80
CA ARG A 287 -3.28 -43.10 13.23
C ARG A 287 -1.99 -42.74 13.95
N LEU A 288 -1.29 -43.72 14.52
CA LEU A 288 -0.08 -43.48 15.31
C LEU A 288 1.08 -42.93 14.45
N PRO A 289 1.46 -43.55 13.31
CA PRO A 289 2.40 -42.92 12.36
C PRO A 289 2.00 -41.49 11.98
N GLY A 290 0.71 -41.25 11.74
CA GLY A 290 0.16 -39.92 11.46
C GLY A 290 0.46 -38.91 12.57
N GLY A 291 0.14 -39.25 13.82
CA GLY A 291 0.42 -38.39 14.97
C GLY A 291 1.92 -38.13 15.21
N LEU A 292 2.79 -39.08 14.86
CA LEU A 292 4.25 -38.87 14.92
C LEU A 292 4.74 -37.91 13.81
N ALA A 293 4.15 -37.98 12.61
CA ALA A 293 4.40 -37.00 11.55
C ALA A 293 3.86 -35.62 11.90
N ASP A 294 2.72 -35.53 12.57
CA ASP A 294 2.15 -34.26 13.04
C ASP A 294 3.08 -33.58 14.05
N LEU A 295 3.71 -34.34 14.95
CA LEU A 295 4.73 -33.81 15.85
C LEU A 295 5.94 -33.25 15.08
N ALA A 296 6.39 -33.96 14.04
CA ALA A 296 7.46 -33.49 13.15
C ALA A 296 7.03 -32.23 12.37
N LEU A 297 5.76 -32.14 11.94
CA LEU A 297 5.20 -30.98 11.25
C LEU A 297 5.13 -29.75 12.17
N ILE A 298 4.80 -29.92 13.45
CA ILE A 298 4.84 -28.82 14.43
C ILE A 298 6.27 -28.31 14.58
N ILE A 299 7.25 -29.20 14.69
CA ILE A 299 8.67 -28.81 14.74
C ILE A 299 9.09 -28.08 13.45
N TYR A 300 8.63 -28.57 12.30
CA TYR A 300 8.84 -27.92 11.00
C TYR A 300 8.31 -26.48 10.97
N VAL A 301 7.08 -26.26 11.44
CA VAL A 301 6.46 -24.94 11.51
C VAL A 301 7.27 -24.02 12.43
N LEU A 302 7.63 -24.49 13.62
CA LEU A 302 8.42 -23.72 14.59
C LEU A 302 9.80 -23.35 14.06
N LEU A 303 10.49 -24.28 13.38
CA LEU A 303 11.80 -24.02 12.77
C LEU A 303 11.71 -22.96 11.66
N ASN A 304 10.70 -23.03 10.79
CA ASN A 304 10.49 -22.01 9.76
C ASN A 304 10.24 -20.63 10.37
N LEU A 305 9.34 -20.53 11.36
CA LEU A 305 9.07 -19.26 12.04
C LEU A 305 10.30 -18.71 12.76
N ALA A 306 11.12 -19.58 13.36
CA ALA A 306 12.39 -19.18 13.97
C ALA A 306 13.37 -18.64 12.93
N LEU A 307 13.50 -19.30 11.77
CA LEU A 307 14.37 -18.84 10.67
C LEU A 307 13.92 -17.49 10.12
N TYR A 308 12.62 -17.26 9.95
CA TYR A 308 12.08 -15.97 9.50
C TYR A 308 12.31 -14.85 10.50
N LYS A 309 12.39 -15.16 11.80
CA LYS A 309 12.71 -14.18 12.84
C LYS A 309 14.22 -13.88 12.91
N LEU A 310 15.06 -14.87 12.62
CA LEU A 310 16.52 -14.74 12.70
C LEU A 310 17.14 -14.13 11.44
N ALA A 311 16.59 -14.44 10.28
CA ALA A 311 17.00 -13.82 9.01
C ALA A 311 16.12 -12.59 8.73
N PRO A 312 16.66 -11.49 8.17
CA PRO A 312 15.91 -10.28 7.83
C PRO A 312 15.02 -10.48 6.59
N ILE A 313 14.15 -11.49 6.63
CA ILE A 313 13.25 -11.85 5.54
C ILE A 313 11.95 -11.07 5.72
N THR A 314 11.56 -10.33 4.69
CA THR A 314 10.27 -9.64 4.69
C THR A 314 9.15 -10.61 4.34
N LEU A 315 8.23 -10.82 5.29
CA LEU A 315 7.07 -11.67 5.08
C LEU A 315 5.97 -10.89 4.34
N THR A 316 5.92 -11.08 3.02
CA THR A 316 4.86 -10.51 2.17
C THR A 316 3.62 -11.41 2.16
N LEU A 317 2.48 -10.90 1.69
CA LEU A 317 1.27 -11.71 1.53
C LEU A 317 1.50 -12.98 0.65
N PRO A 318 2.17 -12.87 -0.53
CA PRO A 318 2.64 -14.06 -1.25
C PRO A 318 3.60 -14.93 -0.45
N GLY A 319 4.46 -14.35 0.39
CA GLY A 319 5.33 -15.12 1.30
C GLY A 319 4.54 -15.99 2.28
N ILE A 320 3.43 -15.49 2.83
CA ILE A 320 2.54 -16.28 3.69
C ILE A 320 1.93 -17.44 2.91
N ALA A 321 1.50 -17.22 1.66
CA ALA A 321 0.99 -18.28 0.80
C ALA A 321 2.07 -19.35 0.51
N GLY A 322 3.32 -18.94 0.27
CA GLY A 322 4.46 -19.85 0.08
C GLY A 322 4.72 -20.72 1.31
N PHE A 323 4.62 -20.13 2.51
CA PHE A 323 4.71 -20.86 3.77
C PHE A 323 3.57 -21.87 3.99
N ILE A 324 2.32 -21.48 3.69
CA ILE A 324 1.17 -22.40 3.81
C ILE A 324 1.31 -23.57 2.84
N LEU A 325 1.72 -23.30 1.59
CA LEU A 325 1.96 -24.32 0.58
C LEU A 325 3.08 -25.27 1.01
N SER A 326 4.19 -24.74 1.53
CA SER A 326 5.32 -25.55 1.97
C SER A 326 4.96 -26.47 3.15
N ALA A 327 4.11 -26.00 4.07
CA ALA A 327 3.57 -26.83 5.15
C ALA A 327 2.70 -27.99 4.64
N GLY A 328 1.87 -27.76 3.62
CA GLY A 328 1.09 -28.82 2.98
C GLY A 328 1.99 -29.85 2.27
N MET A 329 3.01 -29.39 1.54
CA MET A 329 4.00 -30.26 0.91
C MET A 329 4.89 -31.00 1.91
N ALA A 330 5.05 -30.48 3.14
CA ALA A 330 5.80 -31.16 4.19
C ALA A 330 5.13 -32.46 4.66
N VAL A 331 3.81 -32.54 4.53
CA VAL A 331 3.04 -33.73 4.88
C VAL A 331 3.14 -34.82 3.80
N ASP A 332 3.24 -34.43 2.53
CA ASP A 332 3.34 -35.36 1.39
C ASP A 332 4.55 -36.31 1.49
N ALA A 333 5.71 -35.78 1.92
CA ALA A 333 6.91 -36.60 2.15
C ALA A 333 6.69 -37.68 3.22
N ASN A 334 5.99 -37.33 4.32
CA ASN A 334 5.67 -38.27 5.39
C ASN A 334 4.66 -39.32 4.93
N ILE A 335 3.64 -38.92 4.15
CA ILE A 335 2.66 -39.83 3.55
C ILE A 335 3.36 -40.89 2.69
N LEU A 336 4.27 -40.49 1.81
CA LEU A 336 4.98 -41.43 0.93
C LEU A 336 5.79 -42.46 1.72
N ILE A 337 6.49 -42.03 2.78
CA ILE A 337 7.24 -42.91 3.68
C ILE A 337 6.30 -43.93 4.32
N PHE A 338 5.14 -43.50 4.82
CA PHE A 338 4.19 -44.38 5.50
C PHE A 338 3.50 -45.36 4.58
N GLU A 339 3.15 -44.97 3.35
CA GLU A 339 2.59 -45.89 2.38
C GLU A 339 3.61 -46.96 1.98
N ARG A 340 4.88 -46.57 1.76
CA ARG A 340 5.96 -47.55 1.52
C ARG A 340 6.20 -48.47 2.72
N MET A 341 6.17 -47.93 3.93
CA MET A 341 6.27 -48.73 5.16
C MET A 341 5.10 -49.71 5.29
N LYS A 342 3.86 -49.29 5.01
CA LYS A 342 2.67 -50.15 5.04
C LYS A 342 2.69 -51.24 3.98
N GLU A 343 3.20 -50.96 2.77
CA GLU A 343 3.43 -51.98 1.74
C GLU A 343 4.33 -53.10 2.27
N GLU A 344 5.43 -52.75 2.96
CA GLU A 344 6.40 -53.70 3.49
C GLU A 344 5.85 -54.47 4.71
N LEU A 345 5.04 -53.83 5.56
CA LEU A 345 4.33 -54.50 6.66
C LEU A 345 3.31 -55.53 6.13
N ARG A 346 2.54 -55.17 5.09
CA ARG A 346 1.60 -56.10 4.42
C ARG A 346 2.30 -57.26 3.73
N ALA A 347 3.56 -57.08 3.35
CA ALA A 347 4.41 -58.16 2.84
C ALA A 347 4.97 -59.08 3.94
N GLY A 348 4.56 -58.90 5.20
CA GLY A 348 4.94 -59.75 6.34
C GLY A 348 6.31 -59.44 6.94
N ARG A 349 6.89 -58.27 6.65
CA ARG A 349 8.19 -57.86 7.23
C ARG A 349 8.00 -57.32 8.64
N THR A 350 9.01 -57.49 9.48
CA THR A 350 9.02 -56.93 10.84
C THR A 350 8.98 -55.40 10.81
N LEU A 351 8.38 -54.77 11.82
CA LEU A 351 8.19 -53.31 11.88
C LEU A 351 9.49 -52.52 11.66
N VAL A 352 10.58 -52.89 12.34
CA VAL A 352 11.88 -52.22 12.21
C VAL A 352 12.41 -52.31 10.77
N ARG A 353 12.28 -53.48 10.13
CA ARG A 353 12.74 -53.70 8.75
C ARG A 353 11.85 -52.98 7.74
N ALA A 354 10.53 -52.94 7.98
CA ALA A 354 9.58 -52.22 7.14
C ALA A 354 9.82 -50.70 7.19
N ILE A 355 10.16 -50.16 8.37
CA ILE A 355 10.56 -48.75 8.52
C ILE A 355 11.79 -48.46 7.67
N ASP A 356 12.89 -49.21 7.86
CA ASP A 356 14.14 -48.93 7.15
C ASP A 356 13.99 -48.98 5.63
N ILE A 357 13.29 -50.00 5.13
CA ILE A 357 13.05 -50.17 3.70
C ILE A 357 12.07 -49.12 3.16
N GLY A 358 11.06 -48.74 3.95
CA GLY A 358 10.12 -47.67 3.61
C GLY A 358 10.83 -46.33 3.40
N PHE A 359 11.73 -45.95 4.31
CA PHE A 359 12.54 -44.75 4.18
C PHE A 359 13.49 -44.81 2.96
N ASP A 360 14.19 -45.93 2.77
CA ASP A 360 15.15 -46.07 1.67
C ASP A 360 14.46 -46.05 0.29
N ARG A 361 13.26 -46.65 0.16
CA ARG A 361 12.46 -46.62 -1.08
C ARG A 361 11.80 -45.26 -1.34
N ALA A 362 11.41 -44.54 -0.30
CA ALA A 362 10.76 -43.22 -0.45
C ALA A 362 11.77 -42.09 -0.74
N TRP A 363 13.02 -42.24 -0.30
CA TRP A 363 14.05 -41.19 -0.38
C TRP A 363 14.28 -40.61 -1.78
N PRO A 364 14.45 -41.41 -2.86
CA PRO A 364 14.69 -40.87 -4.20
C PRO A 364 13.55 -39.96 -4.67
N SER A 365 12.30 -40.40 -4.48
CA SER A 365 11.12 -39.62 -4.87
C SER A 365 10.97 -38.33 -4.06
N ILE A 366 11.25 -38.36 -2.76
CA ILE A 366 11.20 -37.16 -1.90
C ILE A 366 12.29 -36.18 -2.32
N ARG A 367 13.52 -36.66 -2.48
CA ARG A 367 14.65 -35.81 -2.89
C ARG A 367 14.39 -35.17 -4.25
N ASP A 368 13.98 -35.96 -5.24
CA ASP A 368 13.83 -35.48 -6.61
C ASP A 368 12.63 -34.51 -6.73
N GLY A 369 11.53 -34.79 -6.02
CA GLY A 369 10.37 -33.90 -5.95
C GLY A 369 10.71 -32.56 -5.30
N GLN A 370 11.32 -32.58 -4.12
CA GLN A 370 11.67 -31.35 -3.39
C GLN A 370 12.80 -30.57 -4.09
N LEU A 371 13.75 -31.25 -4.76
CA LEU A 371 14.77 -30.60 -5.58
C LEU A 371 14.13 -29.86 -6.78
N SER A 372 13.12 -30.44 -7.42
CA SER A 372 12.36 -29.76 -8.47
C SER A 372 11.72 -28.47 -7.94
N THR A 373 11.11 -28.52 -6.74
CA THR A 373 10.56 -27.32 -6.08
C THR A 373 11.63 -26.26 -5.83
N LEU A 374 12.84 -26.65 -5.39
CA LEU A 374 13.95 -25.70 -5.21
C LEU A 374 14.39 -25.07 -6.53
N ILE A 375 14.41 -25.82 -7.63
CA ILE A 375 14.72 -25.28 -8.96
C ILE A 375 13.66 -24.25 -9.37
N ILE A 376 12.37 -24.55 -9.16
CA ILE A 376 11.27 -23.59 -9.42
C ILE A 376 11.45 -22.33 -8.57
N CYS A 377 11.76 -22.47 -7.28
CA CYS A 377 12.02 -21.32 -6.42
C CYS A 377 13.21 -20.48 -6.89
N ALA A 378 14.29 -21.12 -7.37
CA ALA A 378 15.45 -20.41 -7.92
C ALA A 378 15.08 -19.60 -9.18
N ILE A 379 14.27 -20.18 -10.07
CA ILE A 379 13.75 -19.49 -11.25
C ILE A 379 12.87 -18.30 -10.84
N LEU A 380 11.90 -18.53 -9.95
CA LEU A 380 11.00 -17.47 -9.47
C LEU A 380 11.75 -16.33 -8.77
N PHE A 381 12.79 -16.66 -7.98
CA PHE A 381 13.63 -15.67 -7.34
C PHE A 381 14.41 -14.84 -8.38
N PHE A 382 15.05 -15.49 -9.35
CA PHE A 382 15.80 -14.81 -10.41
C PHE A 382 14.92 -13.89 -11.25
N PHE A 383 13.74 -14.35 -11.63
CA PHE A 383 12.79 -13.53 -12.39
C PHE A 383 12.22 -12.39 -11.54
N GLY A 384 11.92 -12.65 -10.27
CA GLY A 384 11.43 -11.65 -9.32
C GLY A 384 12.44 -10.55 -9.01
N THR A 385 13.75 -10.82 -9.10
CA THR A 385 14.79 -9.80 -8.92
C THR A 385 15.09 -9.00 -10.18
N ASN A 386 14.99 -9.59 -11.37
CA ASN A 386 15.48 -8.97 -12.61
C ASN A 386 14.39 -8.29 -13.46
N PHE A 387 13.15 -8.78 -13.42
CA PHE A 387 12.08 -8.30 -14.30
C PHE A 387 10.98 -7.52 -13.57
N GLY A 388 11.29 -6.95 -12.40
CA GLY A 388 10.34 -6.09 -11.66
C GLY A 388 9.19 -6.82 -10.97
N ALA A 389 9.12 -8.16 -11.04
CA ALA A 389 8.11 -8.97 -10.34
C ALA A 389 8.49 -9.18 -8.85
N SER A 390 8.68 -8.08 -8.11
CA SER A 390 9.09 -8.10 -6.70
C SER A 390 8.10 -8.84 -5.79
N ILE A 391 6.83 -8.94 -6.21
CA ILE A 391 5.74 -9.62 -5.50
C ILE A 391 6.00 -11.13 -5.32
N VAL A 392 6.54 -11.81 -6.34
CA VAL A 392 6.80 -13.27 -6.29
C VAL A 392 8.09 -13.64 -5.57
N LYS A 393 8.99 -12.68 -5.33
CA LYS A 393 10.25 -12.90 -4.61
C LYS A 393 10.02 -13.43 -3.19
N GLY A 394 9.07 -12.85 -2.46
CA GLY A 394 8.73 -13.28 -1.11
C GLY A 394 8.17 -14.71 -1.05
N PHE A 395 7.33 -15.07 -2.03
CA PHE A 395 6.81 -16.44 -2.19
C PHE A 395 7.95 -17.43 -2.46
N ALA A 396 8.88 -17.11 -3.36
CA ALA A 396 9.99 -17.99 -3.71
C ALA A 396 10.93 -18.27 -2.53
N ILE A 397 11.27 -17.24 -1.74
CA ILE A 397 12.16 -17.39 -0.58
C ILE A 397 11.52 -18.26 0.51
N THR A 398 10.26 -17.97 0.86
CA THR A 398 9.54 -18.70 1.90
C THR A 398 9.30 -20.16 1.52
N LEU A 399 8.95 -20.43 0.26
CA LEU A 399 8.82 -21.78 -0.25
C LEU A 399 10.17 -22.52 -0.26
N ALA A 400 11.27 -21.88 -0.69
CA ALA A 400 12.59 -22.50 -0.71
C ALA A 400 13.09 -22.88 0.69
N ILE A 401 12.96 -21.97 1.66
CA ILE A 401 13.32 -22.23 3.06
C ILE A 401 12.45 -23.37 3.59
N GLY A 402 11.14 -23.29 3.35
CA GLY A 402 10.20 -24.34 3.71
C GLY A 402 10.59 -25.69 3.13
N THR A 403 11.00 -25.77 1.87
CA THR A 403 11.44 -27.02 1.24
C THR A 403 12.73 -27.56 1.86
N ILE A 404 13.73 -26.70 2.13
CA ILE A 404 15.00 -27.13 2.75
C ILE A 404 14.75 -27.68 4.16
N VAL A 405 13.98 -26.96 4.98
CA VAL A 405 13.62 -27.40 6.32
C VAL A 405 12.81 -28.70 6.27
N ASN A 406 11.92 -28.84 5.27
CA ASN A 406 11.11 -30.04 5.11
C ASN A 406 11.96 -31.29 4.85
N ILE A 407 12.91 -31.21 3.91
CA ILE A 407 13.85 -32.31 3.64
C ILE A 407 14.57 -32.72 4.94
N PHE A 408 15.02 -31.73 5.73
CA PHE A 408 15.66 -31.99 7.01
C PHE A 408 14.71 -32.67 8.01
N THR A 409 13.50 -32.16 8.20
CA THR A 409 12.54 -32.72 9.18
C THR A 409 12.04 -34.10 8.79
N ALA A 410 11.74 -34.34 7.50
CA ALA A 410 11.26 -35.64 7.03
C ALA A 410 12.32 -36.74 7.21
N VAL A 411 13.60 -36.42 6.95
CA VAL A 411 14.70 -37.40 7.03
C VAL A 411 15.20 -37.60 8.44
N PHE A 412 15.33 -36.54 9.23
CA PHE A 412 15.92 -36.61 10.56
C PHE A 412 14.88 -36.74 11.66
N ALA A 413 13.86 -35.88 11.69
CA ALA A 413 12.90 -35.86 12.79
C ALA A 413 11.93 -37.04 12.69
N THR A 414 11.23 -37.21 11.57
CA THR A 414 10.25 -38.30 11.39
C THR A 414 10.93 -39.67 11.55
N ARG A 415 12.10 -39.88 10.92
CA ARG A 415 12.87 -41.12 11.05
C ARG A 415 13.26 -41.43 12.49
N THR A 416 13.70 -40.41 13.24
CA THR A 416 14.09 -40.59 14.65
C THR A 416 12.89 -40.93 15.53
N PHE A 417 11.76 -40.25 15.35
CA PHE A 417 10.54 -40.53 16.12
C PHE A 417 10.00 -41.92 15.85
N VAL A 418 9.84 -42.28 14.57
CA VAL A 418 9.30 -43.59 14.17
C VAL A 418 10.20 -44.73 14.65
N ARG A 419 11.53 -44.61 14.51
CA ARG A 419 12.47 -45.63 15.03
C ARG A 419 12.42 -45.73 16.55
N ARG A 420 12.42 -44.61 17.28
CA ARG A 420 12.38 -44.66 18.75
C ARG A 420 11.09 -45.26 19.30
N VAL A 421 9.96 -45.00 18.66
CA VAL A 421 8.69 -45.62 19.03
C VAL A 421 8.70 -47.11 18.67
N ALA A 422 9.26 -47.49 17.52
CA ALA A 422 9.41 -48.89 17.14
C ALA A 422 10.36 -49.66 18.08
N ASP A 423 11.44 -49.05 18.54
CA ASP A 423 12.40 -49.69 19.44
C ASP A 423 11.84 -49.85 20.87
N SER A 424 11.01 -48.90 21.33
CA SER A 424 10.46 -48.89 22.68
C SER A 424 9.14 -49.65 22.84
N ALA A 425 8.33 -49.72 21.77
CA ALA A 425 7.00 -50.31 21.78
C ALA A 425 6.77 -51.33 20.66
N GLY A 426 7.84 -51.83 20.02
CA GLY A 426 7.77 -52.65 18.82
C GLY A 426 6.95 -53.93 18.95
N GLU A 427 7.10 -54.67 20.06
CA GLU A 427 6.33 -55.90 20.31
C GLU A 427 4.85 -55.59 20.55
N TRP A 428 4.54 -54.55 21.34
CA TRP A 428 3.17 -54.08 21.59
C TRP A 428 2.48 -53.51 20.35
N LEU A 429 3.25 -52.88 19.46
CA LEU A 429 2.77 -52.33 18.17
C LEU A 429 2.55 -53.41 17.13
N ALA A 430 3.42 -54.43 17.10
CA ALA A 430 3.28 -55.58 16.21
C ALA A 430 2.01 -56.40 16.52
N GLU A 431 1.60 -56.47 17.78
CA GLU A 431 0.33 -57.12 18.18
C GLU A 431 -0.92 -56.27 17.82
N ARG A 432 -0.75 -54.98 17.52
CA ARG A 432 -1.85 -54.03 17.23
C ARG A 432 -1.67 -53.37 15.86
N GLU A 433 -1.66 -54.18 14.81
CA GLU A 433 -1.50 -53.74 13.41
C GLU A 433 -2.46 -52.61 13.02
N TRP A 434 -3.66 -52.56 13.62
CA TRP A 434 -4.63 -51.48 13.39
C TRP A 434 -4.07 -50.09 13.75
N LEU A 435 -3.20 -49.95 14.76
CA LEU A 435 -2.61 -48.67 15.15
C LEU A 435 -1.63 -48.13 14.10
N LEU A 436 -1.08 -49.01 13.25
CA LEU A 436 -0.17 -48.68 12.17
C LEU A 436 -0.90 -48.39 10.85
N GLY A 437 -2.24 -48.43 10.86
CA GLY A 437 -3.06 -48.17 9.67
C GLY A 437 -2.95 -49.26 8.59
N VAL A 438 -2.42 -50.44 8.95
CA VAL A 438 -2.32 -51.61 8.07
C VAL A 438 -3.64 -52.36 8.01
#